data_AF-A0A973HX11-F1
#
_entry.id   AF-A0A973HX11-F1
#
_cell.length_a   1.000
_cell.length_b   1.000
_cell.length_c   1.000
_cell.angle_alpha   90.00
_cell.angle_beta   90.00
_cell.angle_gamma   90.00
#
_symmetry.space_group_name_H-M   'P 1'
#
loop_
_entity.id
_entity.type
_entity.pdbx_description
1 polymer ?
#
loop_
_entity_poly.entity_id
_entity_poly.type
_entity_poly.pdbx_seq_one_letter_code
_entity_poly.pdbx_strand_id
1 'polypeptide(L)'
;MTTDGMYRKTQTISPYYQNVIIRGAKRLHYDTQVLLQAAGLPEVSTERQSPETATQLIRSVWQVMDDEFMGFTQQRCKQGVFAIMARQAIQCQTLREALQQGTYFYHTIRN
;
A
#
# COMPACT_ATOMS: atom_id res chain seq x y z
N MET A 1 11.39 -14.77 40.55
CA MET A 1 11.47 -13.66 39.58
C MET A 1 11.32 -14.25 38.19
N THR A 2 10.09 -14.27 37.70
CA THR A 2 9.70 -14.80 36.38
C THR A 2 9.96 -13.72 35.33
N THR A 3 10.93 -13.94 34.45
CA THR A 3 11.02 -13.22 33.17
C THR A 3 9.91 -13.74 32.27
N ASP A 4 8.84 -12.95 32.15
CA ASP A 4 7.79 -13.12 31.15
C ASP A 4 8.41 -12.94 29.76
N GLY A 5 8.67 -14.06 29.09
CA GLY A 5 9.09 -14.09 27.70
C GLY A 5 7.92 -13.68 26.83
N MET A 6 7.77 -12.38 26.58
CA MET A 6 6.85 -11.83 25.58
C MET A 6 7.06 -12.55 24.25
N TYR A 7 6.14 -13.46 23.91
CA TYR A 7 6.11 -14.19 22.66
C TYR A 7 5.81 -13.20 21.52
N ARG A 8 6.85 -12.56 20.99
CA ARG A 8 6.72 -11.63 19.86
C ARG A 8 6.49 -12.45 18.61
N LYS A 9 5.22 -12.66 18.24
CA LYS A 9 4.85 -13.29 16.97
C LYS A 9 5.52 -12.53 15.83
N THR A 10 6.56 -13.11 15.23
CA THR A 10 7.20 -12.54 14.04
C THR A 10 6.18 -12.58 12.92
N GLN A 11 5.52 -11.45 12.68
CA GLN A 11 4.62 -11.30 11.56
C GLN A 11 5.47 -11.36 10.30
N THR A 12 5.03 -12.13 9.31
CA THR A 12 5.74 -12.28 8.04
C THR A 12 4.74 -12.23 6.90
N ILE A 13 5.15 -11.60 5.80
CA ILE A 13 4.39 -11.42 4.58
C ILE A 13 4.80 -12.50 3.58
N SER A 14 3.83 -13.09 2.89
CA SER A 14 4.12 -14.06 1.82
C SER A 14 4.89 -13.39 0.67
N PRO A 15 5.89 -14.07 0.06
CA PRO A 15 6.60 -13.56 -1.12
C PRO A 15 5.66 -13.18 -2.28
N TYR A 16 4.47 -13.77 -2.33
CA TYR A 16 3.42 -13.41 -3.28
C TYR A 16 3.13 -11.89 -3.30
N TYR A 17 3.14 -11.24 -2.14
CA TYR A 17 2.79 -9.83 -2.04
C TYR A 17 3.83 -8.89 -2.67
N GLN A 18 5.09 -9.31 -2.84
CA GLN A 18 6.07 -8.52 -3.58
C GLN A 18 5.57 -8.23 -4.99
N ASN A 19 5.12 -9.27 -5.71
CA ASN A 19 4.58 -9.14 -7.06
C ASN A 19 3.25 -8.39 -7.07
N VAL A 20 2.41 -8.54 -6.05
CA VAL A 20 1.17 -7.78 -5.93
C VAL A 20 1.48 -6.29 -5.83
N ILE A 21 2.38 -5.88 -4.93
CA ILE A 21 2.69 -4.46 -4.68
C ILE A 21 3.17 -3.74 -5.96
N ILE A 22 4.03 -4.37 -6.76
CA ILE A 22 4.56 -3.78 -8.00
C ILE A 22 3.67 -3.98 -9.24
N ARG A 23 2.55 -4.71 -9.12
CA ARG A 23 1.74 -5.12 -10.29
C ARG A 23 1.19 -3.94 -11.08
N GLY A 24 0.70 -2.92 -10.39
CA GLY A 24 0.18 -1.71 -11.05
C GLY A 24 1.30 -0.91 -11.73
N ALA A 25 2.45 -0.76 -11.08
CA ALA A 25 3.65 -0.16 -11.66
C ALA A 25 4.07 -0.88 -12.95
N LYS A 26 4.14 -2.23 -12.92
CA LYS A 26 4.46 -3.06 -14.09
C LYS A 26 3.47 -2.85 -15.24
N ARG A 27 2.17 -2.84 -14.94
CA ARG A 27 1.11 -2.61 -15.95
C ARG A 27 1.22 -1.23 -16.59
N LEU A 28 1.68 -0.24 -15.85
CA LEU A 28 1.88 1.15 -16.31
C LEU A 28 3.30 1.42 -16.84
N HIS A 29 4.08 0.36 -17.11
CA HIS A 29 5.42 0.42 -17.71
C HIS A 29 6.48 1.18 -16.87
N TYR A 30 6.32 1.23 -15.55
CA TYR A 30 7.40 1.68 -14.66
C TYR A 30 8.51 0.62 -14.56
N ASP A 31 9.73 1.09 -14.33
CA ASP A 31 10.86 0.20 -14.01
C ASP A 31 10.69 -0.40 -12.62
N THR A 32 10.23 -1.66 -12.58
CA THR A 32 10.03 -2.37 -11.32
C THR A 32 11.32 -2.83 -10.66
N GLN A 33 12.45 -2.90 -11.38
CA GLN A 33 13.73 -3.26 -10.78
C GLN A 33 14.20 -2.15 -9.84
N VAL A 34 14.06 -0.89 -10.25
CA VAL A 34 14.34 0.28 -9.38
C VAL A 34 13.51 0.23 -8.11
N LEU A 35 12.22 -0.11 -8.22
CA LEU A 35 11.31 -0.20 -7.07
C LEU A 35 11.74 -1.25 -6.05
N LEU A 36 12.14 -2.43 -6.54
CA LEU A 36 12.59 -3.55 -5.74
C LEU A 36 13.96 -3.28 -5.09
N GLN A 37 14.89 -2.70 -5.85
CA GLN A 37 16.22 -2.32 -5.35
C GLN A 37 16.12 -1.31 -4.20
N ALA A 38 15.22 -0.33 -4.30
CA ALA A 38 14.98 0.63 -3.22
C ALA A 38 14.44 -0.01 -1.92
N ALA A 39 13.84 -1.20 -2.02
CA ALA A 39 13.39 -2.01 -0.87
C ALA A 39 14.37 -3.13 -0.48
N GLY A 40 15.54 -3.21 -1.12
CA GLY A 40 16.52 -4.28 -0.90
C GLY A 40 16.02 -5.67 -1.31
N LEU A 41 15.07 -5.74 -2.26
CA LEU A 41 14.42 -6.98 -2.68
C LEU A 41 14.98 -7.49 -4.02
N PRO A 42 15.17 -8.81 -4.17
CA PRO A 42 15.45 -9.41 -5.47
C PRO A 42 14.21 -9.38 -6.37
N GLU A 43 14.39 -9.59 -7.68
CA GLU A 43 13.27 -9.66 -8.62
C GLU A 43 12.28 -10.80 -8.31
N VAL A 44 12.82 -11.93 -7.85
CA VAL A 44 12.04 -13.09 -7.41
C VAL A 44 12.50 -13.45 -6.01
N SER A 45 11.54 -13.52 -5.08
CA SER A 45 11.74 -14.05 -3.73
C SER A 45 10.83 -15.24 -3.52
N THR A 46 11.36 -16.33 -2.95
CA THR A 46 10.58 -17.46 -2.44
C THR A 46 10.43 -17.41 -0.92
N GLU A 47 11.15 -16.49 -0.26
CA GLU A 47 11.17 -16.35 1.18
C GLU A 47 10.09 -15.38 1.67
N ARG A 48 9.58 -15.64 2.88
CA ARG A 48 8.66 -14.73 3.55
C ARG A 48 9.41 -13.49 4.02
N GLN A 49 8.78 -12.34 3.87
CA GLN A 49 9.38 -11.03 4.12
C GLN A 49 8.88 -10.44 5.44
N SER A 50 9.64 -9.51 6.00
CA SER A 50 9.17 -8.72 7.13
C SER A 50 8.08 -7.72 6.66
N PRO A 51 7.12 -7.34 7.53
CA PRO A 51 6.19 -6.26 7.26
C PRO A 51 6.90 -4.94 6.92
N GLU A 52 8.07 -4.70 7.51
CA GLU A 52 8.91 -3.53 7.28
C GLU A 52 9.42 -3.51 5.82
N THR A 53 9.90 -4.65 5.31
CA THR A 53 10.32 -4.81 3.92
C THR A 53 9.17 -4.56 2.94
N ALA A 54 7.98 -5.12 3.21
CA ALA A 54 6.80 -4.86 2.39
C ALA A 54 6.38 -3.38 2.42
N THR A 55 6.49 -2.73 3.58
CA THR A 55 6.21 -1.29 3.75
C THR A 55 7.21 -0.43 2.98
N GLN A 56 8.50 -0.79 2.98
CA GLN A 56 9.52 -0.10 2.19
C GLN A 56 9.21 -0.19 0.68
N LEU A 57 8.80 -1.37 0.20
CA LEU A 57 8.40 -1.55 -1.19
C LEU A 57 7.16 -0.70 -1.53
N ILE A 58 6.12 -0.69 -0.70
CA ILE A 58 4.94 0.16 -0.89
C ILE A 58 5.34 1.64 -0.96
N ARG A 59 6.20 2.11 -0.05
CA ARG A 59 6.68 3.50 -0.04
C ARG A 59 7.48 3.85 -1.29
N SER A 60 8.33 2.94 -1.76
CA SER A 60 9.08 3.09 -3.02
C SER A 60 8.12 3.27 -4.21
N VAL A 61 7.09 2.41 -4.31
CA VAL A 61 6.04 2.53 -5.32
C VAL A 61 5.32 3.88 -5.25
N TRP A 62 4.87 4.29 -4.07
CA TRP A 62 4.21 5.58 -3.87
C TRP A 62 5.07 6.76 -4.30
N GLN A 63 6.36 6.76 -3.95
CA GLN A 63 7.30 7.84 -4.27
C GLN A 63 7.58 7.94 -5.76
N VAL A 64 7.80 6.81 -6.44
CA VAL A 64 8.13 6.81 -7.88
C VAL A 64 6.90 7.11 -8.74
N MET A 65 5.74 6.60 -8.36
CA MET A 65 4.51 6.77 -9.16
C MET A 65 3.77 8.08 -8.86
N ASP A 66 4.04 8.72 -7.71
CA ASP A 66 3.18 9.75 -7.10
C ASP A 66 1.72 9.28 -7.05
N ASP A 67 1.51 8.01 -6.66
CA ASP A 67 0.21 7.35 -6.64
C ASP A 67 0.06 6.42 -5.44
N GLU A 68 -0.74 6.83 -4.46
CA GLU A 68 -1.02 6.05 -3.25
C GLU A 68 -1.81 4.77 -3.53
N PHE A 69 -2.52 4.71 -4.66
CA PHE A 69 -3.21 3.49 -5.08
C PHE A 69 -2.34 2.58 -5.95
N MET A 70 -1.03 2.86 -6.07
CA MET A 70 -0.04 1.96 -6.70
C MET A 70 -0.42 1.53 -8.12
N GLY A 71 -1.13 2.37 -8.86
CA GLY A 71 -1.62 2.08 -10.21
C GLY A 71 -2.84 1.15 -10.27
N PHE A 72 -3.52 0.86 -9.16
CA PHE A 72 -4.71 -0.01 -9.13
C PHE A 72 -6.02 0.68 -9.49
N THR A 73 -6.01 2.00 -9.62
CA THR A 73 -7.17 2.78 -10.05
C THR A 73 -6.93 3.44 -11.41
N GLN A 74 -7.98 3.93 -12.07
CA GLN A 74 -7.87 4.53 -13.41
C GLN A 74 -7.02 5.82 -13.41
N GLN A 75 -7.09 6.58 -12.32
CA GLN A 75 -6.40 7.86 -12.16
C GLN A 75 -5.52 7.81 -10.91
N ARG A 76 -4.32 8.37 -11.02
CA ARG A 76 -3.39 8.47 -9.89
C ARG A 76 -4.00 9.28 -8.75
N CYS A 77 -3.63 8.95 -7.52
CA CYS A 77 -4.07 9.68 -6.34
C CYS A 77 -2.87 10.05 -5.47
N LYS A 78 -2.76 11.33 -5.12
CA LYS A 78 -1.63 11.81 -4.31
C LYS A 78 -1.63 11.17 -2.93
N GLN A 79 -0.44 10.92 -2.41
CA GLN A 79 -0.28 10.38 -1.06
C GLN A 79 -0.93 11.26 0.00
N GLY A 80 -1.76 10.64 0.85
CA GLY A 80 -2.43 11.30 1.97
C GLY A 80 -3.88 11.69 1.67
N VAL A 81 -4.31 11.60 0.41
CA VAL A 81 -5.70 11.84 0.01
C VAL A 81 -6.63 10.80 0.63
N PHE A 82 -6.25 9.52 0.65
CA PHE A 82 -6.98 8.46 1.36
C PHE A 82 -7.13 8.78 2.84
N ALA A 83 -6.09 9.31 3.49
CA ALA A 83 -6.14 9.63 4.92
C ALA A 83 -7.13 10.76 5.23
N ILE A 84 -7.25 11.75 4.34
CA ILE A 84 -8.27 12.81 4.43
C ILE A 84 -9.67 12.20 4.28
N MET A 85 -9.88 11.38 3.24
CA MET A 85 -11.15 10.70 2.99
C MET A 85 -11.56 9.82 4.19
N ALA A 86 -10.64 8.98 4.68
CA ALA A 86 -10.87 8.05 5.78
C ALA A 86 -11.23 8.78 7.08
N ARG A 87 -10.58 9.93 7.36
CA ARG A 87 -10.92 10.77 8.52
C ARG A 87 -12.35 11.29 8.47
N GLN A 88 -12.83 11.65 7.28
CA GLN A 88 -14.22 12.07 7.09
C GLN A 88 -15.18 10.87 7.19
N ALA A 89 -14.81 9.71 6.61
CA ALA A 89 -15.62 8.51 6.60
C ALA A 89 -15.82 7.89 7.99
N ILE A 90 -14.87 8.08 8.92
CA ILE A 90 -14.97 7.59 10.31
C ILE A 90 -16.15 8.22 11.08
N GLN A 91 -16.65 9.37 10.62
CA GLN A 91 -17.80 10.05 11.22
C GLN A 91 -19.15 9.53 10.70
N CYS A 92 -19.16 8.71 9.65
CA CYS A 92 -20.38 8.13 9.09
C CYS A 92 -20.95 7.07 10.03
N GLN A 93 -22.28 7.00 10.14
CA GLN A 93 -22.96 6.05 11.02
C GLN A 93 -23.04 4.66 10.38
N THR A 94 -23.00 4.60 9.05
CA THR A 94 -23.13 3.36 8.30
C THR A 94 -22.03 3.19 7.26
N LEU A 95 -21.72 1.94 6.93
CA LEU A 95 -20.82 1.61 5.82
C LEU A 95 -21.33 2.19 4.50
N ARG A 96 -22.66 2.23 4.30
CA ARG A 96 -23.28 2.83 3.11
C ARG A 96 -22.89 4.30 2.97
N GLU A 97 -23.05 5.08 4.04
CA GLU A 97 -22.67 6.49 4.05
C GLU A 97 -21.18 6.69 3.79
N ALA A 98 -20.32 5.90 4.46
CA ALA A 98 -18.88 5.96 4.26
C ALA A 98 -18.48 5.70 2.79
N LEU A 99 -19.10 4.72 2.14
CA LEU A 99 -18.86 4.40 0.73
C LEU A 99 -19.39 5.48 -0.21
N GLN A 100 -20.57 6.05 0.05
CA GLN A 100 -21.14 7.15 -0.73
C GLN A 100 -20.25 8.39 -0.64
N GLN A 101 -19.84 8.75 0.57
CA GLN A 101 -18.97 9.89 0.83
C GLN A 101 -17.59 9.70 0.19
N GLY A 102 -16.99 8.52 0.33
CA GLY A 102 -15.72 8.21 -0.32
C GLY A 102 -15.80 8.28 -1.85
N THR A 103 -16.87 7.75 -2.44
CA THR A 103 -17.10 7.82 -3.89
C THR A 103 -17.24 9.25 -4.38
N TYR A 104 -17.99 10.08 -3.65
CA TYR A 104 -18.17 11.51 -3.97
C TYR A 104 -16.84 12.27 -3.84
N PHE A 105 -16.13 12.08 -2.73
CA PHE A 105 -14.84 12.71 -2.48
C PHE A 105 -13.84 12.43 -3.60
N TYR A 106 -13.73 11.17 -4.01
CA TYR A 106 -12.81 10.77 -5.06
C TYR A 106 -13.20 11.25 -6.46
N HIS A 107 -14.50 11.32 -6.81
CA HIS A 107 -14.94 11.95 -8.06
C HIS A 107 -14.66 13.45 -8.07
N THR A 108 -14.75 14.11 -6.92
CA THR A 108 -14.60 15.57 -6.85
C THR A 108 -13.15 16.00 -7.10
N ILE A 109 -12.19 15.22 -6.63
CA ILE A 109 -10.77 15.58 -6.70
C ILE A 109 -10.02 14.94 -7.88
N ARG A 110 -10.66 14.00 -8.59
CA ARG A 110 -10.06 13.27 -9.72
C ARG A 110 -10.99 13.43 -10.93
N ASN A 111 -10.60 14.32 -11.85
CA ASN A 111 -11.26 14.54 -13.14
C ASN A 111 -10.79 13.49 -14.14
#